data_AF-A0A422NC20-F1
#
_entry.id   AF-A0A422NC20-F1
#
_cell.length_a   1.000
_cell.length_b   1.000
_cell.length_c   1.000
_cell.angle_alpha   90.00
_cell.angle_beta   90.00
_cell.angle_gamma   90.00
#
_symmetry.space_group_name_H-M   'P 1'
#
loop_
_entity.id
_entity.type
_entity.pdbx_description
1 polymer ?
#
loop_
_entity_poly.entity_id
_entity_poly.type
_entity_poly.pdbx_seq_one_letter_code
_entity_poly.pdbx_strand_id
1 'polypeptide(L)'
;MLRCCLPSLASLRYRRPYWMLFLKNVDNWKIYTVIQQPDHQRTEMLYQAWLGGLDRPYTRPKCMANQPLWLSKKRHILRKDRLDGPETPLEKYVLEWHRRFHSFQGTERPTADDLHTAFDLVERPLDLSYAFQLLNQCRNINNIRFAKDTFLFFLEACLRVDRKDCALYAAEHAEALGFWYIEEDHLRYLRGEQSWYRLSLLDNMYYPLEENVELNAHRSLQPSSAGDSAGGAGDTDSLSAGVAVKVATEGAAAPLGVDEGEMTAGLGEEEVPMDDEIARLEAELAALEEEEEEEGASSDGAKSRKRH
;
A
#
# COMPACT_ATOMS: atom_id res chain seq x y z
N MET A 1 -63.54 10.12 22.39
CA MET A 1 -62.32 10.95 22.30
C MET A 1 -61.11 10.03 22.37
N LEU A 2 -60.53 9.66 21.22
CA LEU A 2 -59.26 8.92 21.17
C LEU A 2 -58.22 9.86 20.56
N ARG A 3 -57.49 10.56 21.44
CA ARG A 3 -56.25 11.23 21.08
C ARG A 3 -55.19 10.13 20.94
N CYS A 4 -55.09 9.54 19.75
CA CYS A 4 -53.93 8.73 19.40
C CYS A 4 -52.76 9.68 19.11
N CYS A 5 -51.98 9.97 20.14
CA CYS A 5 -50.61 10.46 20.00
C CYS A 5 -49.77 9.36 19.35
N LEU A 6 -49.81 9.26 18.03
CA LEU A 6 -48.67 8.67 17.31
C LEU A 6 -47.56 9.71 17.37
N PRO A 7 -46.33 9.38 17.81
CA PRO A 7 -45.20 10.21 17.44
C PRO A 7 -45.21 10.21 15.91
N SER A 8 -45.63 11.33 15.32
CA SER A 8 -45.42 11.58 13.91
C SER A 8 -43.91 11.49 13.73
N LEU A 9 -43.44 10.35 13.24
CA LEU A 9 -42.09 10.20 12.74
C LEU A 9 -41.95 11.37 11.76
N ALA A 10 -41.17 12.39 12.15
CA ALA A 10 -41.07 13.67 11.48
C ALA A 10 -40.36 13.49 10.13
N SER A 11 -41.08 12.85 9.21
CA SER A 11 -40.59 12.37 7.93
C SER A 11 -40.88 13.42 6.88
N LEU A 12 -39.87 13.70 6.08
CA LEU A 12 -39.97 14.65 4.97
C LEU A 12 -40.64 14.04 3.73
N ARG A 13 -41.19 12.82 3.79
CA ARG A 13 -41.75 12.09 2.64
C ARG A 13 -42.72 12.92 1.79
N TYR A 14 -43.56 13.74 2.41
CA TYR A 14 -44.55 14.58 1.72
C TYR A 14 -44.12 16.05 1.57
N ARG A 15 -42.91 16.40 2.01
CA ARG A 15 -42.35 17.76 1.94
C ARG A 15 -41.29 17.93 0.85
N ARG A 16 -40.72 16.82 0.35
CA ARG A 16 -39.72 16.79 -0.71
C ARG A 16 -40.01 15.66 -1.71
N PRO A 17 -39.51 15.74 -2.95
CA PRO A 17 -39.66 14.68 -3.94
C PRO A 17 -39.23 13.30 -3.43
N TYR A 18 -39.89 12.25 -3.95
CA TYR A 18 -39.71 10.88 -3.45
C TYR A 18 -38.28 10.35 -3.58
N TRP A 19 -37.55 10.74 -4.64
CA TRP A 19 -36.15 10.34 -4.84
C TRP A 19 -35.19 10.87 -3.76
N MET A 20 -35.65 11.81 -2.92
CA MET A 20 -34.91 12.34 -1.77
C MET A 20 -35.17 11.54 -0.49
N LEU A 21 -35.84 10.39 -0.54
CA LEU A 21 -36.04 9.54 0.63
C LEU A 21 -34.68 9.14 1.22
N PHE A 22 -34.57 9.16 2.56
CA PHE A 22 -33.31 8.92 3.30
C PHE A 22 -32.12 9.83 2.96
N LEU A 23 -32.30 10.85 2.10
CA LEU A 23 -31.27 11.84 1.81
C LEU A 23 -30.90 12.63 3.07
N LYS A 24 -29.61 12.59 3.42
CA LYS A 24 -28.94 13.27 4.53
C LYS A 24 -27.64 13.90 4.01
N ASN A 25 -27.04 14.80 4.79
CA ASN A 25 -25.71 15.39 4.54
C ASN A 25 -25.56 16.06 3.16
N VAL A 26 -26.62 16.73 2.70
CA VAL A 26 -26.56 17.64 1.55
C VAL A 26 -26.61 19.07 2.05
N ASP A 27 -25.91 19.98 1.39
CA ASP A 27 -25.78 21.38 1.80
C ASP A 27 -27.15 22.02 2.03
N ASN A 28 -28.01 21.99 1.01
CA ASN A 28 -29.40 22.44 1.11
C ASN A 28 -30.29 21.70 0.10
N TRP A 29 -31.13 20.81 0.60
CA TRP A 29 -32.00 19.98 -0.23
C TRP A 29 -33.05 20.77 -1.03
N LYS A 30 -33.39 22.01 -0.62
CA LYS A 30 -34.36 22.86 -1.33
C LYS A 30 -33.88 23.31 -2.70
N ILE A 31 -32.56 23.38 -2.91
CA ILE A 31 -31.98 23.76 -4.21
C ILE A 31 -32.48 22.83 -5.31
N TYR A 32 -32.56 21.53 -5.00
CA TYR A 32 -32.85 20.48 -5.98
C TYR A 32 -34.34 20.32 -6.30
N THR A 33 -35.23 21.04 -5.59
CA THR A 33 -36.67 21.04 -5.91
C THR A 33 -37.06 22.10 -6.92
N VAL A 34 -36.21 23.10 -7.15
CA VAL A 34 -36.47 24.24 -8.05
C VAL A 34 -35.47 24.36 -9.20
N ILE A 35 -34.58 23.38 -9.35
CA ILE A 35 -33.47 23.42 -10.33
C ILE A 35 -33.93 23.51 -11.79
N GLN A 36 -35.18 23.13 -12.10
CA GLN A 36 -35.75 23.21 -13.45
C GLN A 36 -36.21 24.62 -13.85
N GLN A 37 -36.28 25.56 -12.91
CA GLN A 37 -36.53 26.96 -13.25
C GLN A 37 -35.33 27.51 -14.02
N PRO A 38 -35.52 28.30 -15.09
CA PRO A 38 -34.44 28.68 -16.01
C PRO A 38 -33.28 29.41 -15.32
N ASP A 39 -33.57 30.27 -14.34
CA ASP A 39 -32.54 30.98 -13.57
C ASP A 39 -31.68 30.03 -12.72
N HIS A 40 -32.32 29.06 -12.07
CA HIS A 40 -31.64 28.05 -11.26
C HIS A 40 -30.93 27.00 -12.12
N GLN A 41 -31.48 26.67 -13.29
CA GLN A 41 -30.85 25.78 -14.26
C GLN A 41 -29.56 26.40 -14.81
N ARG A 42 -29.60 27.70 -15.18
CA ARG A 42 -28.40 28.45 -15.58
C ARG A 42 -27.37 28.49 -14.45
N THR A 43 -27.80 28.73 -13.21
CA THR A 43 -26.92 28.75 -12.04
C THR A 43 -26.25 27.39 -11.82
N GLU A 44 -26.97 26.28 -12.01
CA GLU A 44 -26.44 24.93 -11.88
C GLU A 44 -25.36 24.66 -12.94
N MET A 45 -25.63 25.01 -14.20
CA MET A 45 -24.66 24.85 -15.30
C MET A 45 -23.37 25.66 -15.05
N LEU A 46 -23.51 26.92 -14.60
CA LEU A 46 -22.36 27.76 -14.24
C LEU A 46 -21.58 27.19 -13.06
N TYR A 47 -22.27 26.61 -12.08
CA TYR A 47 -21.62 25.95 -10.95
C TYR A 47 -20.83 24.70 -11.39
N GLN A 48 -21.34 23.92 -12.33
CA GLN A 48 -20.62 22.77 -12.88
C GLN A 48 -19.36 23.19 -13.66
N ALA A 49 -19.41 24.32 -14.37
CA ALA A 49 -18.24 24.91 -15.02
C ALA A 49 -17.23 25.42 -14.00
N TRP A 50 -17.69 26.09 -12.93
CA TRP A 50 -16.83 26.58 -11.84
C TRP A 50 -16.08 25.45 -11.13
N LEU A 51 -16.73 24.31 -10.92
CA LEU A 51 -16.09 23.12 -10.34
C LEU A 51 -15.10 22.41 -11.28
N GLY A 52 -15.08 22.77 -12.57
CA GLY A 52 -14.20 22.16 -13.57
C GLY A 52 -14.48 20.68 -13.86
N GLY A 53 -13.59 20.08 -14.66
CA GLY A 53 -13.65 18.67 -15.07
C GLY A 53 -14.67 18.35 -16.16
N LEU A 54 -15.25 19.36 -16.80
CA LEU A 54 -16.23 19.23 -17.88
C LEU A 54 -15.85 20.18 -19.03
N ASP A 55 -15.90 19.64 -20.23
CA ASP A 55 -15.62 20.30 -21.52
C ASP A 55 -16.87 20.92 -22.14
N ARG A 56 -18.05 20.38 -21.82
CA ARG A 56 -19.35 20.82 -22.31
C ARG A 56 -20.25 21.32 -21.19
N PRO A 57 -21.18 22.25 -21.48
CA PRO A 57 -22.20 22.66 -20.51
C PRO A 57 -23.00 21.45 -20.04
N TYR A 58 -23.14 21.31 -18.73
CA TYR A 58 -23.72 20.12 -18.10
C TYR A 58 -24.66 20.53 -16.99
N THR A 59 -25.78 19.81 -16.88
CA THR A 59 -26.69 19.89 -15.73
C THR A 59 -26.81 18.55 -15.05
N ARG A 60 -26.76 18.52 -13.71
CA ARG A 60 -26.97 17.26 -12.97
C ARG A 60 -28.37 16.67 -13.26
N PRO A 61 -28.55 15.35 -13.16
CA PRO A 61 -29.85 14.73 -13.39
C PRO A 61 -30.93 15.23 -12.42
N LYS A 62 -32.17 15.34 -12.91
CA LYS A 62 -33.33 15.85 -12.16
C LYS A 62 -33.59 15.14 -10.83
N CYS A 63 -33.30 13.84 -10.76
CA CYS A 63 -33.54 13.01 -9.58
C CYS A 63 -32.27 12.80 -8.73
N MET A 64 -31.28 13.70 -8.83
CA MET A 64 -30.03 13.61 -8.07
C MET A 64 -29.70 14.92 -7.35
N ALA A 65 -29.46 14.81 -6.03
CA ALA A 65 -28.98 15.91 -5.21
C ALA A 65 -27.46 16.01 -5.25
N ASN A 66 -26.76 14.89 -4.99
CA ASN A 66 -25.30 14.83 -5.05
C ASN A 66 -24.81 14.73 -6.52
N GLN A 67 -23.52 15.01 -6.72
CA GLN A 67 -22.89 14.78 -8.03
C GLN A 67 -23.00 13.31 -8.43
N PRO A 68 -23.24 12.99 -9.70
CA PRO A 68 -23.21 11.61 -10.18
C PRO A 68 -21.84 10.98 -9.97
N LEU A 69 -21.84 9.66 -9.81
CA LEU A 69 -20.66 8.89 -9.45
C LEU A 69 -19.49 9.12 -10.42
N TRP A 70 -19.76 9.12 -11.72
CA TRP A 70 -18.73 9.32 -12.74
C TRP A 70 -18.10 10.72 -12.66
N LEU A 71 -18.88 11.75 -12.33
CA LEU A 71 -18.41 13.13 -12.28
C LEU A 71 -17.65 13.41 -10.98
N SER A 72 -18.11 12.88 -9.85
CA SER A 72 -17.38 12.94 -8.59
C SER A 72 -16.07 12.16 -8.67
N LYS A 73 -16.07 10.96 -9.27
CA LYS A 73 -14.84 10.18 -9.55
C LYS A 73 -13.88 10.97 -10.44
N LYS A 74 -14.35 11.53 -11.56
CA LYS A 74 -13.52 12.34 -12.47
C LYS A 74 -12.89 13.53 -11.75
N ARG A 75 -13.66 14.28 -10.96
CA ARG A 75 -13.14 15.43 -10.19
C ARG A 75 -12.20 15.04 -9.07
N HIS A 76 -12.38 13.86 -8.47
CA HIS A 76 -11.45 13.34 -7.48
C HIS A 76 -10.09 13.03 -8.11
N ILE A 77 -10.07 12.42 -9.29
CA ILE A 77 -8.84 12.07 -10.03
C ILE A 77 -8.13 13.33 -10.55
N LEU A 78 -8.90 14.31 -11.06
CA LEU A 78 -8.34 15.58 -11.56
C LEU A 78 -7.90 16.53 -10.45
N ARG A 79 -8.25 16.25 -9.19
CA ARG A 79 -7.81 17.07 -8.07
C ARG A 79 -6.30 16.92 -7.94
N LYS A 80 -5.59 18.03 -8.08
CA LYS A 80 -4.15 18.06 -7.83
C LYS A 80 -3.88 17.64 -6.38
N ASP A 81 -2.84 16.83 -6.21
CA ASP A 81 -2.36 16.44 -4.89
C ASP A 81 -1.96 17.70 -4.10
N ARG A 82 -2.08 17.65 -2.77
CA ARG A 82 -1.75 18.80 -1.92
C ARG A 82 -0.24 18.99 -1.76
N LEU A 83 0.51 17.90 -1.86
CA LEU A 83 1.97 17.91 -1.88
C LEU A 83 2.42 17.96 -3.35
N ASP A 84 3.04 19.07 -3.73
CA ASP A 84 3.56 19.31 -5.07
C ASP A 84 5.09 19.18 -5.08
N GLY A 85 5.62 18.34 -5.97
CA GLY A 85 7.07 18.17 -6.15
C GLY A 85 7.76 17.43 -5.01
N PRO A 86 7.49 16.12 -4.84
CA PRO A 86 8.07 15.33 -3.75
C PRO A 86 9.60 15.24 -3.86
N GLU A 87 10.30 15.65 -2.81
CA GLU A 87 11.76 15.61 -2.73
C GLU A 87 12.24 14.23 -2.31
N THR A 88 11.65 13.68 -1.25
CA THR A 88 12.10 12.43 -0.63
C THR A 88 11.42 11.20 -1.25
N PRO A 89 12.06 10.02 -1.19
CA PRO A 89 11.41 8.76 -1.58
C PRO A 89 10.11 8.51 -0.80
N LEU A 90 10.07 8.87 0.49
CA LEU A 90 8.86 8.72 1.29
C LEU A 90 7.73 9.62 0.78
N GLU A 91 8.01 10.88 0.44
CA GLU A 91 6.98 11.78 -0.08
C GLU A 91 6.37 11.25 -1.38
N LYS A 92 7.17 10.63 -2.25
CA LYS A 92 6.66 9.93 -3.46
C LYS A 92 5.76 8.77 -3.06
N TYR A 93 6.18 7.96 -2.09
CA TYR A 93 5.40 6.84 -1.58
C TYR A 93 4.09 7.29 -0.92
N VAL A 94 4.06 8.44 -0.25
CA VAL A 94 2.83 9.03 0.30
C VAL A 94 1.84 9.39 -0.81
N LEU A 95 2.31 9.91 -1.94
CA LEU A 95 1.44 10.17 -3.10
C LEU A 95 0.88 8.87 -3.69
N GLU A 96 1.70 7.83 -3.79
CA GLU A 96 1.26 6.50 -4.23
C GLU A 96 0.24 5.89 -3.26
N TRP A 97 0.47 6.02 -1.96
CA TRP A 97 -0.46 5.63 -0.90
C TRP A 97 -1.81 6.31 -1.07
N HIS A 98 -1.83 7.62 -1.33
CA HIS A 98 -3.06 8.35 -1.56
C HIS A 98 -3.78 7.91 -2.83
N ARG A 99 -3.05 7.60 -3.91
CA ARG A 99 -3.66 7.10 -5.16
C ARG A 99 -4.25 5.71 -5.00
N ARG A 100 -3.60 4.83 -4.23
CA ARG A 100 -4.03 3.44 -4.02
C ARG A 100 -5.14 3.36 -2.98
N PHE A 101 -4.88 3.82 -1.76
CA PHE A 101 -5.74 3.59 -0.60
C PHE A 101 -6.74 4.71 -0.30
N HIS A 102 -6.52 5.92 -0.84
CA HIS A 102 -7.45 7.05 -0.74
C HIS A 102 -8.14 7.35 -2.08
N SER A 103 -8.30 6.33 -2.92
CA SER A 103 -9.03 6.45 -4.18
C SER A 103 -10.54 6.66 -3.96
N PHE A 104 -11.21 7.28 -4.94
CA PHE A 104 -12.64 7.57 -4.85
C PHE A 104 -13.46 6.27 -4.81
N GLN A 105 -14.11 6.00 -3.67
CA GLN A 105 -14.78 4.73 -3.37
C GLN A 105 -13.83 3.51 -3.49
N GLY A 106 -12.57 3.71 -3.11
CA GLY A 106 -11.60 2.63 -2.97
C GLY A 106 -12.07 1.57 -1.98
N THR A 107 -11.81 0.31 -2.32
CA THR A 107 -12.16 -0.86 -1.50
C THR A 107 -10.93 -1.51 -0.89
N GLU A 108 -9.76 -1.33 -1.53
CA GLU A 108 -8.48 -1.83 -1.06
C GLU A 108 -8.09 -1.18 0.27
N ARG A 109 -7.70 -2.01 1.22
CA ARG A 109 -7.18 -1.59 2.53
C ARG A 109 -5.66 -1.76 2.52
N PRO A 110 -4.90 -0.84 3.16
CA PRO A 110 -3.48 -1.03 3.33
C PRO A 110 -3.14 -2.32 4.10
N THR A 111 -1.93 -2.81 3.89
CA THR A 111 -1.35 -3.92 4.65
C THR A 111 -0.32 -3.41 5.68
N ALA A 112 0.10 -4.30 6.58
CA ALA A 112 1.19 -3.98 7.52
C ALA A 112 2.52 -3.79 6.76
N ASP A 113 2.73 -4.53 5.69
CA ASP A 113 3.96 -4.49 4.88
C ASP A 113 4.06 -3.17 4.10
N ASP A 114 2.93 -2.64 3.61
CA ASP A 114 2.88 -1.30 3.00
C ASP A 114 3.30 -0.22 4.02
N LEU A 115 2.99 -0.42 5.31
CA LEU A 115 3.40 0.48 6.39
C LEU A 115 4.87 0.29 6.77
N HIS A 116 5.39 -0.95 6.77
CA HIS A 116 6.82 -1.20 6.97
C HIS A 116 7.66 -0.53 5.88
N THR A 117 7.21 -0.62 4.63
CA THR A 117 7.83 0.09 3.49
C THR A 117 7.89 1.61 3.74
N ALA A 118 6.82 2.20 4.29
CA ALA A 118 6.83 3.62 4.67
C ALA A 118 7.87 3.92 5.76
N PHE A 119 8.04 3.04 6.75
CA PHE A 119 9.03 3.23 7.81
C PHE A 119 10.47 3.10 7.32
N ASP A 120 10.73 2.23 6.36
CA ASP A 120 12.08 2.04 5.80
C ASP A 120 12.56 3.22 4.96
N LEU A 121 11.64 3.97 4.35
CA LEU A 121 11.95 5.17 3.56
C LEU A 121 12.16 6.44 4.39
N VAL A 122 12.16 6.35 5.73
CA VAL A 122 12.34 7.51 6.60
C VAL A 122 13.82 7.92 6.66
N GLU A 123 14.11 9.12 6.14
CA GLU A 123 15.45 9.71 6.16
C GLU A 123 15.51 10.99 7.02
N ARG A 124 14.51 11.87 6.87
CA ARG A 124 14.45 13.18 7.54
C ARG A 124 13.42 13.18 8.68
N PRO A 125 13.53 14.06 9.68
CA PRO A 125 12.53 14.15 10.74
C PRO A 125 11.12 14.53 10.24
N LEU A 126 11.02 15.21 9.08
CA LEU A 126 9.74 15.49 8.43
C LEU A 126 9.09 14.21 7.89
N ASP A 127 9.89 13.30 7.34
CA ASP A 127 9.43 12.01 6.82
C ASP A 127 8.77 11.17 7.92
N LEU A 128 9.34 11.20 9.13
CA LEU A 128 8.77 10.53 10.30
C LEU A 128 7.34 11.01 10.60
N SER A 129 7.05 12.31 10.40
CA SER A 129 5.71 12.86 10.60
C SER A 129 4.71 12.32 9.59
N TYR A 130 5.11 12.16 8.32
CA TYR A 130 4.28 11.50 7.31
C TYR A 130 4.05 10.04 7.67
N ALA A 131 5.09 9.30 8.03
CA ALA A 131 4.99 7.89 8.42
C ALA A 131 4.05 7.69 9.64
N PHE A 132 4.10 8.56 10.64
CA PHE A 132 3.19 8.51 11.80
C PHE A 132 1.74 8.80 11.42
N GLN A 133 1.50 9.72 10.48
CA GLN A 133 0.15 9.93 9.96
C GLN A 133 -0.36 8.69 9.24
N LEU A 134 0.47 7.99 8.46
CA LEU A 134 0.10 6.72 7.82
C LEU A 134 -0.19 5.63 8.85
N LEU A 135 0.61 5.51 9.92
CA LEU A 135 0.34 4.61 11.04
C LEU A 135 -1.03 4.92 11.68
N ASN A 136 -1.31 6.20 11.96
CA ASN A 136 -2.58 6.63 12.52
C ASN A 136 -3.76 6.28 11.60
N GLN A 137 -3.61 6.45 10.29
CA GLN A 137 -4.62 6.03 9.31
C GLN A 137 -4.82 4.51 9.33
N CYS A 138 -3.75 3.72 9.43
CA CYS A 138 -3.84 2.27 9.52
C CYS A 138 -4.59 1.82 10.77
N ARG A 139 -4.31 2.43 11.93
CA ARG A 139 -4.97 2.07 13.20
C ARG A 139 -6.41 2.57 13.28
N ASN A 140 -6.64 3.86 13.02
CA ASN A 140 -7.91 4.52 13.35
C ASN A 140 -8.91 4.55 12.18
N ILE A 141 -8.44 4.69 10.94
CA ILE A 141 -9.33 4.76 9.78
C ILE A 141 -9.56 3.36 9.21
N ASN A 142 -8.47 2.64 8.94
CA ASN A 142 -8.52 1.35 8.28
C ASN A 142 -8.66 0.18 9.25
N ASN A 143 -8.49 0.41 10.56
CA ASN A 143 -8.56 -0.61 11.62
C ASN A 143 -7.79 -1.89 11.27
N ILE A 144 -6.52 -1.73 10.93
CA ILE A 144 -5.61 -2.83 10.59
C ILE A 144 -4.94 -3.31 11.87
N ARG A 145 -4.86 -4.63 12.03
CA ARG A 145 -4.02 -5.25 13.06
C ARG A 145 -2.59 -5.32 12.53
N PHE A 146 -1.65 -4.78 13.30
CA PHE A 146 -0.24 -4.78 12.91
C PHE A 146 0.41 -6.16 13.02
N ALA A 147 1.51 -6.34 12.29
CA ALA A 147 2.34 -7.54 12.36
C ALA A 147 3.15 -7.55 13.67
N LYS A 148 3.80 -8.69 13.94
CA LYS A 148 4.56 -8.90 15.19
C LYS A 148 5.81 -8.01 15.24
N ASP A 149 6.42 -7.80 14.09
CA ASP A 149 7.65 -7.05 13.84
C ASP A 149 7.41 -5.54 13.58
N THR A 150 6.16 -5.08 13.46
CA THR A 150 5.86 -3.66 13.17
C THR A 150 6.49 -2.69 14.17
N PHE A 151 6.63 -3.09 15.45
CA PHE A 151 7.31 -2.24 16.44
C PHE A 151 8.81 -2.10 16.18
N LEU A 152 9.47 -3.12 15.62
CA LEU A 152 10.89 -3.06 15.27
C LEU A 152 11.13 -2.03 14.15
N PHE A 153 10.38 -2.12 13.05
CA PHE A 153 10.46 -1.15 11.94
C PHE A 153 10.18 0.28 12.42
N PHE A 154 9.20 0.44 13.30
CA PHE A 154 8.88 1.73 13.92
C PHE A 154 10.04 2.27 14.78
N LEU A 155 10.65 1.41 15.61
CA LEU A 155 11.78 1.77 16.45
C LEU A 155 12.98 2.20 15.59
N GLU A 156 13.31 1.42 14.56
CA GLU A 156 14.40 1.74 13.65
C GLU A 156 14.16 3.06 12.92
N ALA A 157 12.96 3.29 12.42
CA ALA A 157 12.60 4.57 11.79
C ALA A 157 12.77 5.77 12.73
N CYS A 158 12.43 5.62 14.02
CA CYS A 158 12.63 6.68 15.00
C CYS A 158 14.11 6.93 15.32
N LEU A 159 14.93 5.87 15.35
CA LEU A 159 16.37 5.97 15.62
C LEU A 159 17.14 6.57 14.43
N ARG A 160 16.72 6.34 13.18
CA ARG A 160 17.34 6.97 11.99
C ARG A 160 17.32 8.51 12.03
N VAL A 161 16.33 9.10 12.70
CA VAL A 161 16.15 10.56 12.81
C VAL A 161 16.43 11.09 14.22
N ASP A 162 17.08 10.29 15.08
CA ASP A 162 17.41 10.62 16.47
C ASP A 162 16.20 11.03 17.34
N ARG A 163 15.03 10.44 17.10
CA ARG A 163 13.78 10.70 17.85
C ARG A 163 13.42 9.55 18.80
N LYS A 164 14.31 9.27 19.76
CA LYS A 164 14.09 8.24 20.80
C LYS A 164 12.90 8.57 21.73
N ASP A 165 12.57 9.86 21.86
CA ASP A 165 11.39 10.35 22.60
C ASP A 165 10.07 9.73 22.11
N CYS A 166 9.91 9.64 20.78
CA CYS A 166 8.71 9.09 20.16
C CYS A 166 8.62 7.56 20.36
N ALA A 167 9.76 6.88 20.35
CA ALA A 167 9.82 5.44 20.61
C ALA A 167 9.46 5.09 22.06
N LEU A 168 9.94 5.88 23.02
CA LEU A 168 9.55 5.77 24.43
C LEU A 168 8.04 5.96 24.63
N TYR A 169 7.49 7.03 24.04
CA TYR A 169 6.05 7.28 24.09
C TYR A 169 5.23 6.12 23.53
N ALA A 170 5.69 5.53 22.43
CA ALA A 170 5.02 4.38 21.83
C ALA A 170 5.08 3.11 22.69
N ALA A 171 6.17 2.90 23.43
CA ALA A 171 6.29 1.78 24.36
C ALA A 171 5.33 1.92 25.55
N GLU A 172 5.14 3.14 26.08
CA GLU A 172 4.19 3.40 27.17
C GLU A 172 2.72 3.28 26.73
N HIS A 173 2.43 3.61 25.48
CA HIS A 173 1.07 3.64 24.92
C HIS A 173 0.85 2.62 23.79
N ALA A 174 1.50 1.46 23.89
CA ALA A 174 1.53 0.44 22.84
C ALA A 174 0.14 0.00 22.35
N GLU A 175 -0.77 -0.31 23.27
CA GLU A 175 -2.12 -0.80 22.96
C GLU A 175 -2.95 0.26 22.21
N ALA A 176 -2.82 1.52 22.60
CA ALA A 176 -3.53 2.64 21.96
C ALA A 176 -3.08 2.82 20.50
N LEU A 177 -1.77 2.77 20.26
CA LEU A 177 -1.20 2.86 18.92
C LEU A 177 -1.44 1.60 18.08
N GLY A 178 -1.70 0.46 18.72
CA GLY A 178 -2.01 -0.81 18.05
C GLY A 178 -0.87 -1.82 18.02
N PHE A 179 0.23 -1.54 18.72
CA PHE A 179 1.33 -2.48 18.92
C PHE A 179 0.92 -3.52 19.96
N TRP A 180 0.56 -4.72 19.48
CA TRP A 180 0.14 -5.82 20.36
C TRP A 180 1.30 -6.70 20.84
N TYR A 181 2.45 -6.62 20.17
CA TYR A 181 3.66 -7.34 20.53
C TYR A 181 4.85 -6.39 20.49
N ILE A 182 5.64 -6.41 21.57
CA ILE A 182 6.91 -5.68 21.70
C ILE A 182 7.88 -6.65 22.36
N GLU A 183 9.07 -6.79 21.77
CA GLU A 183 10.14 -7.62 22.34
C GLU A 183 10.71 -6.98 23.60
N GLU A 184 11.09 -7.81 24.57
CA GLU A 184 11.56 -7.33 25.87
C GLU A 184 12.90 -6.58 25.74
N ASP A 185 13.76 -7.01 24.83
CA ASP A 185 15.05 -6.34 24.56
C ASP A 185 14.83 -4.91 24.03
N HIS A 186 13.80 -4.68 23.20
CA HIS A 186 13.43 -3.32 22.76
C HIS A 186 13.00 -2.44 23.94
N LEU A 187 12.24 -2.99 24.89
CA LEU A 187 11.81 -2.25 26.08
C LEU A 187 12.99 -1.91 27.00
N ARG A 188 13.90 -2.86 27.22
CA ARG A 188 15.11 -2.66 28.02
C ARG A 188 16.02 -1.61 27.40
N TYR A 189 16.18 -1.62 26.07
CA TYR A 189 16.92 -0.59 25.35
C TYR A 189 16.32 0.82 25.52
N LEU A 190 15.00 0.91 25.36
CA LEU A 190 14.30 2.19 25.48
C LEU A 190 14.40 2.76 26.90
N ARG A 191 14.25 1.91 27.93
CA ARG A 191 14.42 2.29 29.35
C ARG A 191 15.87 2.57 29.76
N GLY A 192 16.85 2.19 28.94
CA GLY A 192 18.28 2.32 29.24
C GLY A 192 18.82 1.23 30.16
N GLU A 193 18.08 0.13 30.34
CA GLU A 193 18.56 -1.07 31.05
C GLU A 193 19.59 -1.84 30.19
N GLN A 194 19.44 -1.76 28.86
CA GLN A 194 20.37 -2.30 27.87
C GLN A 194 20.82 -1.21 26.90
N SER A 195 22.01 -1.37 26.31
CA SER A 195 22.60 -0.45 25.31
C SER A 195 22.32 -0.86 23.86
N TRP A 196 21.64 -1.98 23.62
CA TRP A 196 21.32 -2.49 22.29
C TRP A 196 19.86 -2.94 22.23
N TYR A 197 19.25 -2.81 21.05
CA TYR A 197 17.86 -3.26 20.81
C TYR A 197 17.78 -4.51 19.94
N ARG A 198 18.75 -4.73 19.03
CA ARG A 198 18.78 -5.93 18.19
C ARG A 198 20.18 -6.47 18.02
N LEU A 199 20.24 -7.79 17.82
CA LEU A 199 21.42 -8.51 17.38
C LEU A 199 21.22 -8.89 15.92
N SER A 200 22.01 -8.28 15.02
CA SER A 200 21.95 -8.61 13.59
C SER A 200 22.45 -10.04 13.40
N LEU A 201 21.62 -10.90 12.82
CA LEU A 201 22.00 -12.28 12.51
C LEU A 201 23.03 -12.35 11.38
N LEU A 202 23.02 -11.36 10.48
CA LEU A 202 23.91 -11.32 9.32
C LEU A 202 25.32 -10.86 9.71
N ASP A 203 25.40 -9.77 10.46
CA ASP A 203 26.67 -9.16 10.84
C ASP A 203 27.21 -9.72 12.16
N ASN A 204 26.35 -10.38 12.93
CA ASN A 204 26.61 -10.82 14.30
C ASN A 204 27.02 -9.66 15.24
N MET A 205 26.44 -8.47 15.03
CA MET A 205 26.72 -7.23 15.77
C MET A 205 25.49 -6.70 16.51
N TYR A 206 25.71 -6.01 17.63
CA TYR A 206 24.68 -5.29 18.38
C TYR A 206 24.44 -3.90 17.80
N TYR A 207 23.18 -3.54 17.61
CA TYR A 207 22.74 -2.21 17.17
C TYR A 207 22.11 -1.41 18.34
N PRO A 208 22.31 -0.09 18.40
CA PRO A 208 23.06 0.76 17.46
C PRO A 208 24.58 0.56 17.58
N LEU A 209 25.29 0.78 16.46
CA LEU A 209 26.73 0.48 16.36
C LEU A 209 27.59 1.42 17.22
N GLU A 210 27.15 2.67 17.37
CA GLU A 210 27.88 3.73 18.08
C GLU A 210 27.97 3.48 19.59
N GLU A 211 26.90 2.97 20.20
CA GLU A 211 26.84 2.71 21.64
C GLU A 211 27.53 1.39 22.04
N ASN A 212 27.76 0.47 21.08
CA ASN A 212 28.19 -0.90 21.36
C ASN A 212 29.54 -1.28 20.75
N VAL A 213 30.42 -0.30 20.51
CA VAL A 213 31.75 -0.52 19.92
C VAL A 213 32.56 -1.54 20.74
N GLU A 214 32.52 -1.46 22.08
CA GLU A 214 33.27 -2.37 22.96
C GLU A 214 32.73 -3.79 22.92
N LEU A 215 31.42 -3.96 23.05
CA LEU A 215 30.75 -5.28 22.99
C LEU A 215 30.94 -5.95 21.63
N ASN A 216 30.90 -5.16 20.56
CA ASN A 216 31.09 -5.62 19.20
C ASN A 216 32.56 -5.95 18.89
N ALA A 217 33.52 -5.21 19.46
CA ALA A 217 34.95 -5.49 19.31
C ALA A 217 35.33 -6.86 19.91
N HIS A 218 34.75 -7.22 21.05
CA HIS A 218 34.98 -8.55 21.64
C HIS A 218 34.36 -9.70 20.82
N ARG A 219 33.34 -9.41 20.02
CA ARG A 219 32.58 -10.40 19.26
C ARG A 219 33.13 -10.63 17.85
N SER A 220 33.66 -9.59 17.21
CA SER A 220 34.39 -9.72 15.94
C SER A 220 35.72 -10.48 16.11
N LEU A 221 36.26 -10.50 17.33
CA LEU A 221 37.48 -11.23 17.70
C LEU A 221 37.26 -12.73 18.01
N GLN A 222 36.02 -13.23 17.97
CA GLN A 222 35.76 -14.67 18.01
C GLN A 222 35.66 -15.19 16.57
N PRO A 223 36.76 -15.72 15.98
CA PRO A 223 36.60 -16.53 14.78
C PRO A 223 35.73 -17.73 15.16
N SER A 224 34.77 -18.06 14.30
CA SER A 224 34.18 -19.40 14.33
C SER A 224 35.33 -20.39 14.14
N SER A 225 35.83 -20.95 15.23
CA SER A 225 36.72 -22.09 15.23
C SER A 225 35.92 -23.32 14.80
N ALA A 226 35.61 -23.38 13.51
CA ALA A 226 35.38 -24.64 12.82
C ALA A 226 36.70 -25.40 12.89
N GLY A 227 36.73 -26.38 13.79
CA GLY A 227 37.93 -27.12 14.13
C GLY A 227 38.44 -27.99 12.98
N ASP A 228 39.69 -27.77 12.62
CA ASP A 228 40.54 -28.82 12.07
C ASP A 228 41.33 -29.45 13.21
N SER A 229 41.02 -30.71 13.46
CA SER A 229 41.70 -31.56 14.44
C SER A 229 42.89 -32.23 13.77
N ALA A 230 44.12 -31.93 14.21
CA ALA A 230 45.29 -32.75 13.93
C ALA A 230 46.34 -32.66 15.05
N GLY A 231 46.23 -33.60 16.01
CA GLY A 231 47.35 -34.40 16.54
C GLY A 231 48.34 -33.77 17.53
N GLY A 232 48.40 -34.32 18.76
CA GLY A 232 49.59 -34.24 19.62
C GLY A 232 49.33 -34.53 21.09
N ALA A 233 49.60 -35.77 21.51
CA ALA A 233 49.35 -36.37 22.83
C ALA A 233 49.91 -35.62 24.05
N GLY A 234 49.16 -35.66 25.16
CA GLY A 234 49.61 -35.27 26.50
C GLY A 234 48.54 -35.53 27.55
N ASP A 235 48.74 -36.59 28.32
CA ASP A 235 47.88 -37.19 29.34
C ASP A 235 47.60 -36.26 30.56
N THR A 236 46.37 -36.27 31.08
CA THR A 236 46.00 -36.46 32.50
C THR A 236 44.60 -35.91 32.86
N ASP A 237 43.71 -36.87 33.11
CA ASP A 237 42.79 -37.02 34.24
C ASP A 237 41.58 -36.08 34.53
N SER A 238 40.50 -36.77 34.94
CA SER A 238 39.33 -36.36 35.75
C SER A 238 38.06 -35.75 35.11
N LEU A 239 37.02 -36.61 35.03
CA LEU A 239 35.61 -36.45 35.50
C LEU A 239 34.76 -35.31 34.87
N SER A 240 33.51 -35.45 34.41
CA SER A 240 32.44 -36.45 34.54
C SER A 240 31.24 -36.06 33.65
N ALA A 241 30.43 -37.05 33.23
CA ALA A 241 29.00 -37.06 32.87
C ALA A 241 28.38 -35.89 32.04
N GLY A 242 27.60 -36.06 30.97
CA GLY A 242 26.98 -37.20 30.31
C GLY A 242 25.91 -36.71 29.33
N VAL A 243 25.73 -37.46 28.24
CA VAL A 243 24.57 -37.54 27.31
C VAL A 243 24.37 -36.39 26.30
N ALA A 244 24.87 -36.63 25.08
CA ALA A 244 24.43 -35.99 23.84
C ALA A 244 23.65 -37.03 22.98
N VAL A 245 22.44 -36.67 22.55
CA VAL A 245 21.65 -37.45 21.58
C VAL A 245 21.94 -36.90 20.17
N LYS A 246 22.39 -37.80 19.28
CA LYS A 246 22.76 -37.56 17.88
C LYS A 246 21.52 -37.47 16.97
N VAL A 247 21.59 -36.53 16.01
CA VAL A 247 20.79 -36.52 14.78
C VAL A 247 21.54 -37.35 13.72
N ALA A 248 20.83 -38.22 13.00
CA ALA A 248 21.36 -38.99 11.88
C ALA A 248 20.71 -38.52 10.57
N THR A 249 21.54 -38.24 9.58
CA THR A 249 21.21 -38.10 8.16
C THR A 249 21.83 -39.26 7.41
N GLU A 250 21.05 -39.96 6.59
CA GLU A 250 21.56 -40.83 5.53
C GLU A 250 20.68 -40.65 4.29
N GLY A 251 21.33 -40.54 3.14
CA GLY A 251 20.73 -40.75 1.84
C GLY A 251 21.51 -41.83 1.10
N ALA A 252 20.81 -42.65 0.30
CA ALA A 252 21.39 -43.35 -0.85
C ALA A 252 20.29 -43.99 -1.74
N ALA A 253 20.32 -43.59 -3.00
CA ALA A 253 20.10 -44.30 -4.28
C ALA A 253 19.17 -45.54 -4.44
N ALA A 254 18.41 -45.46 -5.54
CA ALA A 254 17.66 -46.43 -6.38
C ALA A 254 18.38 -47.78 -6.66
N PRO A 255 17.76 -48.87 -7.24
CA PRO A 255 16.85 -48.83 -8.42
C PRO A 255 15.79 -49.97 -8.68
N LEU A 256 14.91 -49.69 -9.67
CA LEU A 256 14.32 -50.50 -10.78
C LEU A 256 13.35 -51.70 -10.58
N GLY A 257 12.25 -51.66 -11.38
CA GLY A 257 11.36 -52.76 -11.83
C GLY A 257 9.86 -52.40 -11.74
N VAL A 258 9.24 -51.63 -12.65
CA VAL A 258 8.63 -51.95 -13.97
C VAL A 258 7.52 -53.03 -13.94
N ASP A 259 6.25 -52.60 -14.05
CA ASP A 259 5.25 -52.96 -15.11
C ASP A 259 3.93 -52.16 -14.86
N GLU A 260 3.59 -51.17 -15.68
CA GLU A 260 2.57 -51.17 -16.75
C GLU A 260 1.10 -51.27 -16.26
N GLY A 261 0.15 -50.40 -16.62
CA GLY A 261 0.05 -49.25 -17.53
C GLY A 261 -1.27 -48.52 -17.19
N GLU A 262 -1.82 -47.53 -17.90
CA GLU A 262 -1.52 -46.77 -19.11
C GLU A 262 -2.67 -45.74 -19.17
N MET A 263 -2.37 -44.44 -19.23
CA MET A 263 -3.14 -43.39 -19.93
C MET A 263 -2.33 -42.08 -19.92
N THR A 264 -1.61 -41.90 -21.01
CA THR A 264 -0.96 -40.68 -21.59
C THR A 264 -1.97 -39.54 -21.80
N ALA A 265 -1.67 -38.24 -21.88
CA ALA A 265 -0.49 -37.37 -22.06
C ALA A 265 -0.91 -35.95 -21.57
N GLY A 266 -0.10 -34.95 -21.18
CA GLY A 266 1.33 -34.70 -21.29
C GLY A 266 1.57 -33.31 -21.92
N LEU A 267 2.05 -32.36 -21.08
CA LEU A 267 2.98 -31.24 -21.40
C LEU A 267 2.47 -30.18 -22.40
N GLY A 268 2.86 -28.90 -22.38
CA GLY A 268 3.85 -28.10 -21.67
C GLY A 268 3.86 -26.77 -22.44
N GLU A 269 3.80 -25.65 -21.74
CA GLU A 269 3.87 -24.31 -22.36
C GLU A 269 5.24 -24.16 -23.02
N GLU A 270 5.25 -24.14 -24.36
CA GLU A 270 6.42 -23.76 -25.14
C GLU A 270 6.67 -22.26 -24.94
N GLU A 271 7.85 -21.92 -24.41
CA GLU A 271 8.42 -20.58 -24.53
C GLU A 271 8.58 -20.28 -26.03
N VAL A 272 7.66 -19.48 -26.57
CA VAL A 272 7.84 -18.87 -27.88
C VAL A 272 9.04 -17.94 -27.76
N PRO A 273 10.07 -18.06 -28.63
CA PRO A 273 11.21 -17.16 -28.60
C PRO A 273 10.69 -15.73 -28.82
N MET A 274 10.98 -14.84 -27.86
CA MET A 274 10.51 -13.43 -27.81
C MET A 274 10.69 -12.68 -29.14
N ASP A 275 11.65 -13.09 -29.98
CA ASP A 275 11.93 -12.51 -31.28
C ASP A 275 10.79 -12.72 -32.31
N ASP A 276 10.04 -13.83 -32.23
CA ASP A 276 8.91 -14.11 -33.13
C ASP A 276 7.67 -13.29 -32.76
N GLU A 277 7.50 -12.98 -31.47
CA GLU A 277 6.41 -12.11 -30.98
C GLU A 277 6.69 -10.64 -31.31
N ILE A 278 7.96 -10.21 -31.22
CA ILE A 278 8.39 -8.88 -31.67
C ILE A 278 8.18 -8.72 -33.18
N ALA A 279 8.61 -9.70 -34.00
CA ALA A 279 8.43 -9.63 -35.45
C ALA A 279 6.94 -9.59 -35.85
N ARG A 280 6.07 -10.26 -35.10
CA ARG A 280 4.61 -10.20 -35.31
C ARG A 280 4.04 -8.83 -34.96
N LEU A 281 4.47 -8.23 -33.85
CA LEU A 281 4.01 -6.90 -33.42
C LEU A 281 4.51 -5.79 -34.34
N GLU A 282 5.74 -5.91 -34.88
CA GLU A 282 6.26 -4.98 -35.89
C GLU A 282 5.47 -5.06 -37.21
N ALA A 283 5.08 -6.27 -37.64
CA ALA A 283 4.24 -6.45 -38.82
C ALA A 283 2.81 -5.90 -38.61
N GLU A 284 2.25 -6.03 -37.41
CA GLU A 284 0.94 -5.48 -37.05
C GLU A 284 0.95 -3.94 -37.01
N LEU A 285 2.05 -3.33 -36.52
CA LEU A 285 2.22 -1.88 -36.56
C LEU A 285 2.41 -1.35 -37.99
N ALA A 286 3.18 -2.03 -38.83
CA ALA A 286 3.35 -1.63 -40.23
C ALA A 286 2.03 -1.70 -41.03
N ALA A 287 1.18 -2.70 -40.76
CA ALA A 287 -0.14 -2.79 -41.38
C ALA A 287 -1.08 -1.65 -40.93
N LEU A 288 -0.99 -1.23 -39.66
CA LEU A 288 -1.79 -0.11 -39.15
C LEU A 288 -1.32 1.26 -39.67
N GLU A 289 -0.01 1.44 -39.92
CA GLU A 289 0.49 2.65 -40.59
C GLU A 289 0.05 2.73 -42.06
N GLU A 290 0.01 1.61 -42.80
CA GLU A 290 -0.52 1.60 -44.18
C GLU A 290 -2.04 1.91 -44.22
N GLU A 291 -2.83 1.45 -43.24
CA GLU A 291 -4.26 1.78 -43.16
C GLU A 291 -4.50 3.28 -42.84
N GLU A 292 -3.65 3.91 -42.01
CA GLU A 292 -3.73 5.36 -41.74
C GLU A 292 -3.33 6.22 -42.96
N GLU A 293 -2.37 5.77 -43.77
CA GLU A 293 -1.98 6.45 -45.01
C GLU A 293 -3.05 6.35 -46.11
N GLU A 294 -3.77 5.22 -46.20
CA GLU A 294 -4.90 5.05 -47.14
C GLU A 294 -6.13 5.88 -46.75
N GLU A 295 -6.44 5.99 -45.45
CA GLU A 295 -7.53 6.87 -44.99
C GLU A 295 -7.18 8.37 -45.14
N GLY A 296 -5.91 8.74 -44.98
CA GLY A 296 -5.40 10.10 -45.19
C GLY A 296 -5.47 10.59 -46.64
N ALA A 297 -5.26 9.70 -47.62
CA ALA A 297 -5.24 10.05 -49.05
C ALA A 297 -6.65 10.23 -49.68
N SER A 298 -7.71 9.72 -49.03
CA SER A 298 -9.08 9.78 -49.58
C SER A 298 -9.84 11.09 -49.31
N SER A 299 -9.32 11.96 -48.42
CA SER A 299 -10.04 13.17 -47.97
C SER A 299 -9.70 14.46 -48.75
N ASP A 300 -8.62 14.50 -49.53
CA ASP A 300 -8.16 15.71 -50.24
C ASP A 300 -8.58 15.80 -51.73
N GLY A 301 -9.27 14.80 -52.28
CA GLY A 301 -9.65 14.74 -53.70
C GLY A 301 -11.02 15.34 -54.09
N ALA A 302 -11.89 15.70 -53.15
CA ALA A 302 -13.33 15.92 -53.43
C ALA A 302 -13.78 17.40 -53.55
N LYS A 303 -12.88 18.38 -53.73
CA LYS A 303 -13.24 19.82 -53.80
C LYS A 303 -12.97 20.55 -55.11
N SER A 304 -12.65 19.87 -56.21
CA SER A 304 -12.47 20.54 -57.51
C SER A 304 -13.20 19.83 -58.65
N ARG A 305 -14.46 20.19 -58.89
CA ARG A 305 -15.14 20.19 -60.21
C ARG A 305 -16.63 20.55 -60.09
N LYS A 306 -16.95 21.85 -60.13
CA LYS A 306 -18.21 22.38 -60.69
C LYS A 306 -18.12 23.89 -60.92
N ARG A 307 -17.55 24.27 -62.06
CA ARG A 307 -17.79 25.56 -62.75
C ARG A 307 -17.56 25.35 -64.24
N HIS A 308 -18.65 25.11 -64.96
CA HIS A 308 -19.04 25.78 -66.21
C HIS A 308 -20.44 25.34 -66.60
#